data_AF-A0A2V7TDX9-F1
#
_entry.id   AF-A0A2V7TDX9-F1
#
_cell.length_a   1.000
_cell.length_b   1.000
_cell.length_c   1.000
_cell.angle_alpha   90.00
_cell.angle_beta   90.00
_cell.angle_gamma   90.00
#
_symmetry.space_group_name_H-M   'P 1'
#
loop_
_entity.id
_entity.type
_entity.pdbx_description
1 polymer ?
#
loop_
_entity_poly.entity_id
_entity_poly.type
_entity_poly.pdbx_seq_one_letter_code
_entity_poly.pdbx_strand_id
1 'polypeptide(L)'
;MRHFPLAALHACTACAVLLIGCQSAVAPVQPTPPPPPAQSLSFEISGPSQIDASGSFSWEAIAFGGSGEYQYLWEVTRPGQQITTNTGRKLSLLVTDTDGDLVLRLTVTSGDQSRVQSLSVSNCIGGCRR
;
A
#
# COMPACT_ATOMS: atom_id res chain seq x y z
N MET A 1 55.48 27.44 73.93
CA MET A 1 54.53 27.83 75.00
C MET A 1 53.86 29.14 74.58
N ARG A 2 52.56 29.33 74.86
CA ARG A 2 51.73 30.52 74.52
C ARG A 2 51.55 30.74 73.00
N HIS A 3 50.39 31.00 72.38
CA HIS A 3 49.10 31.68 72.67
C HIS A 3 49.01 33.15 72.20
N PHE A 4 48.29 33.34 71.08
CA PHE A 4 47.42 34.48 70.69
C PHE A 4 48.05 35.90 70.50
N PRO A 5 47.38 36.86 69.81
CA PRO A 5 46.10 36.80 69.05
C PRO A 5 46.13 37.41 67.61
N LEU A 6 44.96 37.34 66.93
CA LEU A 6 44.26 38.29 66.01
C LEU A 6 44.98 39.59 65.58
N ALA A 7 44.75 40.22 64.41
CA ALA A 7 44.05 39.93 63.13
C ALA A 7 44.43 41.11 62.14
N ALA A 8 43.96 41.32 60.90
CA ALA A 8 42.99 40.72 59.96
C ALA A 8 43.60 40.88 58.51
N LEU A 9 42.95 40.79 57.33
CA LEU A 9 41.58 40.64 56.81
C LEU A 9 41.47 39.32 55.98
N HIS A 10 40.33 38.77 55.52
CA HIS A 10 39.06 39.27 54.93
C HIS A 10 39.09 39.60 53.41
N ALA A 11 39.08 38.55 52.58
CA ALA A 11 38.27 38.44 51.37
C ALA A 11 37.31 37.24 51.59
N CYS A 12 35.99 37.32 51.38
CA CYS A 12 35.28 37.41 50.08
C CYS A 12 35.57 36.19 49.17
N THR A 13 34.57 35.40 48.71
CA THR A 13 33.10 35.59 48.77
C THR A 13 32.32 34.26 48.69
N ALA A 14 31.04 34.31 49.10
CA ALA A 14 29.91 33.51 48.61
C ALA A 14 29.80 32.00 48.97
N CYS A 15 28.80 31.72 49.81
CA CYS A 15 27.73 30.74 49.57
C CYS A 15 28.09 29.31 49.13
N ALA A 16 28.07 28.38 50.09
CA ALA A 16 27.69 27.01 49.80
C ALA A 16 26.23 26.97 49.31
N VAL A 17 26.01 26.41 48.11
CA VAL A 17 24.69 25.99 47.64
C VAL A 17 24.81 24.54 47.19
N LEU A 18 24.40 23.62 48.05
CA LEU A 18 24.44 22.19 47.79
C LEU A 18 23.24 21.79 46.93
N LEU A 19 23.22 22.23 45.66
CA LEU A 19 22.24 21.79 44.68
C LEU A 19 22.68 20.48 44.05
N ILE A 20 22.28 19.37 44.67
CA ILE A 20 22.26 18.06 44.01
C ILE A 20 21.15 18.10 42.96
N GLY A 21 21.44 18.70 41.82
CA GLY A 21 20.53 18.77 40.69
C GLY A 21 20.24 17.37 40.17
N CYS A 22 19.02 16.88 40.38
CA CYS A 22 18.50 15.69 39.69
C CYS A 22 18.31 16.02 38.21
N GLN A 23 19.43 16.09 37.48
CA GLN A 23 19.45 16.25 36.04
C GLN A 23 19.00 14.94 35.39
N SER A 24 17.68 14.79 35.32
CA SER A 24 16.98 13.76 34.56
C SER A 24 17.65 13.62 33.20
N ALA A 25 18.16 12.42 32.90
CA ALA A 25 18.77 12.13 31.63
C ALA A 25 17.71 12.20 30.53
N VAL A 26 17.58 13.38 29.91
CA VAL A 26 16.81 13.56 28.68
C VAL A 26 17.53 12.70 27.63
N ALA A 27 16.95 11.54 27.33
CA ALA A 27 17.49 10.67 26.30
C ALA A 27 17.63 11.48 25.00
N PRO A 28 18.76 11.39 24.29
CA PRO A 28 18.94 12.14 23.06
C PRO A 28 17.84 11.75 22.10
N VAL A 29 17.05 12.73 21.64
CA VAL A 29 15.95 12.52 20.70
C VAL A 29 16.55 12.16 19.34
N GLN A 30 16.83 10.86 19.18
CA GLN A 30 17.38 10.30 17.97
C GLN A 30 16.35 10.51 16.85
N PRO A 31 16.71 11.19 15.74
CA PRO A 31 15.78 11.37 14.63
C PRO A 31 15.28 9.99 14.18
N THR A 32 13.97 9.79 14.18
CA THR A 32 13.40 8.54 13.68
C THR A 32 13.82 8.37 12.22
N PRO A 33 14.26 7.15 11.81
CA PRO A 33 14.56 6.88 10.41
C PRO A 33 13.36 7.28 9.55
N PRO A 34 13.57 7.90 8.37
CA PRO A 34 12.47 8.20 7.47
C PRO A 34 11.72 6.90 7.15
N PRO A 35 10.38 6.89 7.18
CA PRO A 35 9.60 5.69 6.86
C PRO A 35 10.01 5.09 5.52
N PRO A 36 10.06 3.75 5.38
CA PRO A 36 10.30 3.11 4.10
C PRO A 36 9.36 3.67 3.03
N PRO A 37 9.83 3.94 1.79
CA PRO A 37 8.97 4.46 0.73
C PRO A 37 7.73 3.59 0.55
N ALA A 38 6.55 4.19 0.71
CA ALA A 38 5.28 3.49 0.51
C ALA A 38 5.23 2.96 -0.92
N GLN A 39 5.10 1.65 -1.08
CA GLN A 39 5.13 1.02 -2.38
C GLN A 39 3.87 1.40 -3.17
N SER A 40 4.02 1.99 -4.35
CA SER A 40 2.89 2.34 -5.21
C SER A 40 2.11 1.10 -5.62
N LEU A 41 0.81 1.09 -5.36
CA LEU A 41 -0.12 0.07 -5.83
C LEU A 41 -0.02 -0.09 -7.35
N SER A 42 0.12 -1.34 -7.76
CA SER A 42 0.08 -1.82 -9.13
C SER A 42 -0.48 -3.25 -9.14
N PHE A 43 -0.91 -3.73 -10.30
CA PHE A 43 -1.35 -5.11 -10.46
C PHE A 43 -1.23 -5.56 -11.91
N GLU A 44 -1.38 -6.87 -12.12
CA GLU A 44 -1.53 -7.51 -13.42
C GLU A 44 -2.80 -8.37 -13.47
N ILE A 45 -3.37 -8.51 -14.67
CA ILE A 45 -4.46 -9.44 -14.97
C ILE A 45 -3.85 -10.67 -15.65
N SER A 46 -3.87 -11.83 -14.98
CA SER A 46 -3.48 -13.10 -15.58
C SER A 46 -4.70 -13.85 -16.10
N GLY A 47 -4.62 -14.38 -17.32
CA GLY A 47 -5.71 -15.13 -17.97
C GLY A 47 -5.64 -15.03 -19.51
N PRO A 48 -6.58 -15.66 -20.24
CA PRO A 48 -6.59 -15.63 -21.70
C PRO A 48 -6.99 -14.25 -22.26
N SER A 49 -6.31 -13.81 -23.31
CA SER A 49 -6.68 -12.67 -24.16
C SER A 49 -7.38 -13.09 -25.46
N GLN A 50 -7.49 -14.38 -25.73
CA GLN A 50 -8.22 -14.98 -26.86
C GLN A 50 -8.91 -16.26 -26.40
N ILE A 51 -10.12 -16.53 -26.92
CA ILE A 51 -10.92 -17.72 -26.65
C ILE A 51 -11.40 -18.30 -27.98
N ASP A 52 -11.04 -19.55 -28.29
CA ASP A 52 -11.36 -20.22 -29.56
C ASP A 52 -12.44 -21.33 -29.44
N ALA A 53 -12.86 -21.67 -28.22
CA ALA A 53 -13.88 -22.68 -27.94
C ALA A 53 -14.77 -22.28 -26.75
N SER A 54 -16.07 -22.61 -26.80
CA SER A 54 -17.02 -22.31 -25.71
C SER A 54 -16.67 -23.06 -24.43
N GLY A 55 -16.76 -22.40 -23.28
CA GLY A 55 -16.40 -23.00 -22.00
C GLY A 55 -16.27 -22.02 -20.84
N SER A 56 -15.84 -22.53 -19.69
CA SER A 56 -15.58 -21.73 -18.49
C SER A 56 -14.13 -21.24 -18.46
N PHE A 57 -13.94 -19.93 -18.56
CA PHE A 57 -12.64 -19.27 -18.51
C PHE A 57 -12.46 -18.52 -17.19
N SER A 58 -11.21 -18.27 -16.79
CA SER A 58 -10.90 -17.58 -15.54
C SER A 58 -9.73 -16.61 -15.70
N TRP A 59 -9.83 -15.50 -14.98
CA TRP A 59 -8.80 -14.47 -14.85
C TRP A 59 -8.50 -14.24 -13.36
N GLU A 60 -7.26 -13.88 -13.05
CA GLU A 60 -6.76 -13.75 -11.69
C GLU A 60 -5.96 -12.46 -11.54
N ALA A 61 -6.32 -11.66 -10.54
CA ALA A 61 -5.64 -10.42 -10.21
C ALA A 61 -4.37 -10.70 -9.39
N ILE A 62 -3.25 -10.13 -9.83
CA ILE A 62 -1.95 -10.24 -9.16
C ILE A 62 -1.55 -8.83 -8.72
N ALA A 63 -1.94 -8.44 -7.50
CA ALA A 63 -1.70 -7.10 -6.96
C ALA A 63 -0.42 -7.04 -6.10
N PHE A 64 0.28 -5.90 -6.17
CA PHE A 64 1.53 -5.65 -5.47
C PHE A 64 1.70 -4.17 -5.09
N GLY A 65 2.53 -3.91 -4.07
CA GLY A 65 2.62 -2.59 -3.43
C GLY A 65 1.40 -2.28 -2.56
N GLY A 66 1.00 -1.00 -2.52
CA GLY A 66 -0.12 -0.53 -1.70
C GLY A 66 0.23 -0.35 -0.23
N SER A 67 -0.79 0.01 0.57
CA SER A 67 -0.67 0.29 2.01
C SER A 67 -1.67 -0.47 2.89
N GLY A 68 -2.52 -1.31 2.31
CA GLY A 68 -3.51 -2.12 3.03
C GLY A 68 -4.00 -3.34 2.23
N GLU A 69 -5.04 -4.00 2.71
CA GLU A 69 -5.62 -5.16 2.02
C GLU A 69 -6.14 -4.80 0.61
N TYR A 70 -5.99 -5.74 -0.34
CA TYR A 70 -6.45 -5.56 -1.71
C TYR A 70 -7.95 -5.83 -1.84
N GLN A 71 -8.70 -4.82 -2.28
CA GLN A 71 -10.08 -4.94 -2.74
C GLN A 71 -10.09 -4.97 -4.27
N TYR A 72 -10.96 -5.81 -4.84
CA TYR A 72 -11.08 -6.00 -6.30
C TYR A 72 -12.49 -5.64 -6.75
N LEU A 73 -12.61 -5.06 -7.94
CA LEU A 73 -13.87 -4.90 -8.65
C LEU A 73 -13.63 -5.12 -10.15
N TRP A 74 -14.05 -6.27 -10.64
CA TRP A 74 -14.18 -6.56 -12.07
C TRP A 74 -15.50 -5.98 -12.58
N GLU A 75 -15.46 -5.37 -13.76
CA GLU A 75 -16.59 -4.95 -14.56
C GLU A 75 -16.45 -5.61 -15.94
N VAL A 76 -17.41 -6.46 -16.29
CA VAL A 76 -17.41 -7.29 -17.50
C VAL A 76 -18.38 -6.69 -18.50
N THR A 77 -17.84 -6.22 -19.63
CA THR A 77 -18.62 -5.70 -20.76
C THR A 77 -18.62 -6.71 -21.90
N ARG A 78 -19.81 -6.96 -22.49
CA ARG A 78 -20.03 -7.83 -23.67
C ARG A 78 -21.02 -7.12 -24.62
N PRO A 79 -20.84 -7.18 -25.95
CA PRO A 79 -21.76 -6.59 -26.93
C PRO A 79 -23.24 -6.92 -26.67
N GLY A 80 -24.07 -5.87 -26.58
CA GLY A 80 -25.53 -6.02 -26.40
C GLY A 80 -25.99 -6.51 -25.02
N GLN A 81 -25.07 -6.78 -24.07
CA GLN A 81 -25.40 -7.21 -22.71
C GLN A 81 -25.17 -6.10 -21.68
N GLN A 82 -25.86 -6.19 -20.54
CA GLN A 82 -25.63 -5.29 -19.41
C GLN A 82 -24.28 -5.60 -18.74
N ILE A 83 -23.56 -4.56 -18.28
CA ILE A 83 -22.32 -4.73 -17.52
C ILE A 83 -22.60 -5.53 -16.24
N THR A 84 -21.80 -6.57 -16.00
CA THR A 84 -21.85 -7.38 -14.78
C THR A 84 -20.60 -7.18 -13.93
N THR A 85 -20.71 -7.36 -12.62
CA THR A 85 -19.63 -7.06 -11.67
C THR A 85 -19.27 -8.24 -10.77
N ASN A 86 -18.01 -8.30 -10.34
CA ASN A 86 -17.51 -9.31 -9.41
C ASN A 86 -16.41 -8.72 -8.51
N THR A 87 -16.40 -9.04 -7.22
CA THR A 87 -15.44 -8.48 -6.23
C THR A 87 -14.37 -9.47 -5.78
N GLY A 88 -14.29 -10.66 -6.38
CA GLY A 88 -13.29 -11.67 -6.08
C GLY A 88 -11.93 -11.39 -6.72
N ARG A 89 -10.85 -11.86 -6.09
CA ARG A 89 -9.49 -11.86 -6.68
C ARG A 89 -9.40 -12.68 -7.98
N LYS A 90 -10.30 -13.66 -8.15
CA LYS A 90 -10.50 -14.39 -9.41
C LYS A 90 -11.88 -14.10 -9.99
N LEU A 91 -11.93 -13.86 -11.29
CA LEU A 91 -13.15 -13.79 -12.09
C LEU A 91 -13.26 -15.09 -12.89
N SER A 92 -14.43 -15.72 -12.90
CA SER A 92 -14.72 -16.88 -13.76
C SER A 92 -15.98 -16.61 -14.56
N LEU A 93 -15.95 -16.87 -15.86
CA LEU A 93 -17.06 -16.64 -16.79
C LEU A 93 -17.28 -17.87 -17.67
N LEU A 94 -18.53 -18.22 -17.92
CA LEU A 94 -18.90 -18.98 -19.11
C LEU A 94 -18.80 -18.04 -20.32
N VAL A 95 -18.23 -18.51 -21.43
CA VAL A 95 -18.14 -17.77 -22.70
C VAL A 95 -18.64 -18.65 -23.85
N THR A 96 -19.52 -18.08 -24.68
CA THR A 96 -20.06 -18.70 -25.91
C THR A 96 -19.81 -17.83 -27.14
N ASP A 97 -20.01 -18.39 -28.32
CA ASP A 97 -19.97 -17.70 -29.63
C ASP A 97 -20.86 -16.46 -29.67
N THR A 98 -22.03 -16.54 -29.05
CA THR A 98 -23.02 -15.46 -28.96
C THR A 98 -22.62 -14.26 -28.08
N ASP A 99 -21.57 -14.37 -27.27
CA ASP A 99 -21.15 -13.28 -26.36
C ASP A 99 -20.38 -12.16 -27.06
N GLY A 100 -19.72 -12.44 -28.20
CA GLY A 100 -18.76 -11.53 -28.83
C GLY A 100 -17.52 -11.24 -27.96
N ASP A 101 -16.69 -10.30 -28.42
CA ASP A 101 -15.46 -9.88 -27.71
C ASP A 101 -15.78 -9.28 -26.33
N LEU A 102 -14.99 -9.61 -25.32
CA LEU A 102 -15.18 -9.13 -23.95
C LEU A 102 -14.20 -7.98 -23.64
N VAL A 103 -14.65 -7.05 -22.81
CA VAL A 103 -13.74 -6.11 -22.11
C VAL A 103 -13.89 -6.33 -20.60
N LEU A 104 -12.78 -6.72 -19.98
CA LEU A 104 -12.67 -6.93 -18.54
C LEU A 104 -11.93 -5.73 -17.94
N ARG A 105 -12.66 -4.82 -17.28
CA ARG A 105 -12.06 -3.72 -16.53
C ARG A 105 -11.91 -4.15 -15.07
N LEU A 106 -10.68 -4.16 -14.56
CA LEU A 106 -10.41 -4.42 -13.15
C LEU A 106 -10.02 -3.11 -12.46
N THR A 107 -10.69 -2.80 -11.36
CA THR A 107 -10.25 -1.84 -10.35
C THR A 107 -9.65 -2.61 -9.17
N VAL A 108 -8.46 -2.20 -8.72
CA VAL A 108 -7.85 -2.67 -7.46
C VAL A 108 -7.63 -1.48 -6.55
N THR A 109 -7.98 -1.63 -5.27
CA THR A 109 -7.78 -0.62 -4.22
C THR A 109 -7.00 -1.23 -3.05
N SER A 110 -6.09 -0.47 -2.45
CA SER A 110 -5.29 -0.85 -1.27
C SER A 110 -5.00 0.40 -0.45
N GLY A 111 -5.59 0.49 0.75
CA GLY A 111 -5.63 1.74 1.52
C GLY A 111 -6.23 2.88 0.69
N ASP A 112 -5.59 4.05 0.73
CA ASP A 112 -6.00 5.23 -0.05
C ASP A 112 -5.64 5.18 -1.54
N GLN A 113 -4.96 4.11 -1.99
CA GLN A 113 -4.52 3.97 -3.38
C GLN A 113 -5.51 3.14 -4.19
N SER A 114 -5.84 3.60 -5.41
CA SER A 114 -6.63 2.83 -6.37
C SER A 114 -6.01 2.88 -7.77
N ARG A 115 -6.20 1.79 -8.53
CA ARG A 115 -5.70 1.57 -9.89
C ARG A 115 -6.77 0.88 -10.73
N VAL A 116 -6.77 1.19 -12.03
CA VAL A 116 -7.69 0.59 -13.00
C VAL A 116 -6.89 0.13 -14.22
N GLN A 117 -7.18 -1.06 -14.73
CA GLN A 117 -6.63 -1.64 -15.95
C GLN A 117 -7.74 -2.36 -16.71
N SER A 118 -7.62 -2.43 -18.04
CA SER A 118 -8.53 -3.22 -18.88
C SER A 118 -7.77 -4.30 -19.64
N LEU A 119 -8.36 -5.49 -19.72
CA LEU A 119 -7.99 -6.55 -20.65
C LEU A 119 -9.12 -6.73 -21.68
N SER A 120 -8.80 -6.57 -22.95
CA SER A 120 -9.67 -7.03 -24.05
C SER A 120 -9.44 -8.53 -24.26
N VAL A 121 -10.52 -9.28 -24.45
CA VAL A 121 -10.48 -10.72 -24.74
C VAL A 121 -11.21 -10.97 -26.06
N SER A 122 -10.46 -11.38 -27.08
CA SER A 122 -11.01 -11.71 -28.40
C SER A 122 -11.80 -13.01 -28.34
N ASN A 123 -13.05 -12.98 -28.75
CA ASN A 123 -13.91 -14.16 -28.82
C ASN A 123 -13.92 -14.69 -30.25
N CYS A 124 -13.08 -15.70 -30.47
CA CYS A 124 -12.85 -16.34 -31.76
C CYS A 124 -13.55 -17.70 -31.87
N ILE A 125 -14.57 -17.97 -31.04
CA ILE A 125 -15.40 -19.17 -31.17
C ILE A 125 -16.16 -19.10 -32.50
N GLY A 126 -15.90 -20.04 -33.41
CA GLY A 126 -16.36 -20.00 -34.80
C GLY A 126 -15.43 -19.25 -35.77
N GLY A 127 -14.35 -18.66 -35.26
CA GLY A 127 -13.27 -18.01 -36.00
C GLY A 127 -13.21 -16.48 -35.81
N CYS A 128 -12.02 -15.95 -35.50
CA CYS A 128 -11.80 -14.51 -35.47
C CYS A 128 -12.13 -13.86 -36.84
N ARG A 129 -12.69 -12.64 -36.84
CA ARG A 129 -12.56 -11.76 -38.01
C ARG A 129 -11.10 -11.34 -38.17
N ARG A 130 -10.64 -11.31 -39.42
CA ARG A 130 -9.38 -10.68 -39.85
C ARG A 130 -9.67 -9.33 -40.47
#